data_AF-A0A845B652-F1
#
_entry.id   AF-A0A845B652-F1
#
_cell.length_a   1.000
_cell.length_b   1.000
_cell.length_c   1.000
_cell.angle_alpha   90.00
_cell.angle_beta   90.00
_cell.angle_gamma   90.00
#
_symmetry.space_group_name_H-M   'P 1'
#
loop_
_entity.id
_entity.type
_entity.pdbx_description
1 polymer ?
#
loop_
_entity_poly.entity_id
_entity_poly.type
_entity_poly.pdbx_seq_one_letter_code
_entity_poly.pdbx_strand_id
1 'polypeptide(L)'
;MTRHRNRRPPAAPAPLPLFAWASAEAARRARLRAPIRLLMLDAYRDAEGEPRPALLIPGRRLPTIFPNLATALRVKADMEAAQ
;
A
#
# COMPACT_ATOMS: atom_id res chain seq x y z
N MET A 1 -10.05 31.79 -30.38
CA MET A 1 -9.43 31.02 -29.28
C MET A 1 -10.54 30.49 -28.37
N THR A 2 -10.99 29.26 -28.57
CA THR A 2 -12.13 28.68 -27.86
C THR A 2 -11.61 27.84 -26.69
N ARG A 3 -11.81 28.31 -25.45
CA ARG A 3 -11.44 27.55 -24.25
C ARG A 3 -12.42 26.40 -24.07
N HIS A 4 -11.99 25.18 -24.37
CA HIS A 4 -12.70 23.97 -24.00
C HIS A 4 -12.73 23.85 -22.48
N ARG A 5 -13.90 24.10 -21.88
CA ARG A 5 -14.13 23.82 -20.45
C ARG A 5 -14.26 22.30 -20.29
N ASN A 6 -13.29 21.70 -19.61
CA ASN A 6 -13.40 20.33 -19.12
C ASN A 6 -14.59 20.25 -18.15
N ARG A 7 -15.73 19.74 -18.62
CA ARG A 7 -16.87 19.41 -17.77
C ARG A 7 -16.42 18.31 -16.80
N ARG A 8 -16.30 18.64 -15.51
CA ARG A 8 -16.20 17.62 -14.47
C ARG A 8 -17.48 16.78 -14.52
N PRO A 9 -17.39 15.45 -14.54
CA PRO A 9 -18.57 14.60 -14.43
C PRO A 9 -19.27 14.87 -13.09
N PRO A 10 -20.61 14.74 -13.04
CA PRO A 10 -21.36 14.92 -11.80
C PRO A 10 -20.88 13.90 -10.75
N ALA A 11 -20.79 14.35 -9.50
CA ALA A 11 -20.48 13.48 -8.37
C ALA A 11 -21.53 12.37 -8.27
N ALA A 12 -21.08 11.12 -8.17
CA ALA A 12 -21.97 9.99 -7.99
C ALA A 12 -22.81 10.15 -6.70
N PRO A 13 -24.07 9.70 -6.69
CA PRO A 13 -24.93 9.82 -5.52
C PRO A 13 -24.32 9.05 -4.34
N ALA A 14 -24.44 9.62 -3.13
CA ALA A 14 -23.96 8.97 -1.92
C ALA A 14 -24.69 7.63 -1.71
N PRO A 15 -23.97 6.53 -1.44
CA PRO A 15 -24.60 5.23 -1.22
C PRO A 15 -25.51 5.28 0.01
N LEU A 16 -26.65 4.57 -0.03
CA LEU A 16 -27.53 4.43 1.13
C LEU A 16 -26.75 3.83 2.31
N PRO A 17 -27.09 4.18 3.57
CA PRO A 17 -26.25 3.88 4.75
C PRO A 17 -25.89 2.39 4.92
N LEU A 18 -26.77 1.47 4.52
CA LEU A 18 -26.48 0.03 4.53
C LEU A 18 -25.40 -0.37 3.50
N PHE A 19 -25.40 0.26 2.32
CA PHE A 19 -24.36 0.02 1.31
C PHE A 19 -23.04 0.67 1.69
N ALA A 20 -23.06 1.79 2.40
CA ALA A 20 -21.83 2.43 2.90
C ALA A 20 -21.03 1.49 3.81
N TRP A 21 -21.70 0.77 4.72
CA TRP A 21 -21.04 -0.25 5.56
C TRP A 21 -20.47 -1.41 4.72
N ALA A 22 -21.25 -1.96 3.79
CA ALA A 22 -20.81 -3.07 2.94
C ALA A 22 -19.60 -2.68 2.06
N SER A 23 -19.59 -1.48 1.49
CA SER A 23 -18.46 -0.95 0.72
C SER A 23 -17.22 -0.74 1.59
N ALA A 24 -17.38 -0.21 2.81
CA ALA A 24 -16.28 -0.04 3.75
C ALA A 24 -15.69 -1.39 4.19
N GLU A 25 -16.53 -2.39 4.45
CA GLU A 25 -16.10 -3.74 4.83
C GLU A 25 -15.41 -4.46 3.67
N ALA A 26 -15.93 -4.34 2.43
CA ALA A 26 -15.28 -4.86 1.24
C ALA A 26 -13.90 -4.23 1.02
N ALA A 27 -13.78 -2.91 1.17
CA ALA A 27 -12.50 -2.19 1.08
C ALA A 27 -11.54 -2.62 2.20
N ARG A 28 -12.04 -2.85 3.43
CA ARG A 28 -11.24 -3.35 4.55
C ARG A 28 -10.68 -4.74 4.25
N ARG A 29 -11.51 -5.67 3.78
CA ARG A 29 -11.09 -7.03 3.38
C ARG A 29 -10.09 -7.02 2.23
N ALA A 30 -10.31 -6.16 1.22
CA ALA A 30 -9.37 -5.99 0.11
C ALA A 30 -8.01 -5.47 0.60
N ARG A 31 -7.98 -4.55 1.56
CA ARG A 31 -6.72 -4.08 2.18
C ARG A 31 -6.01 -5.17 2.96
N LEU A 32 -6.73 -6.04 3.67
CA LEU A 32 -6.12 -7.15 4.41
C LEU A 32 -5.51 -8.21 3.49
N ARG A 33 -6.07 -8.39 2.29
CA ARG A 33 -5.55 -9.29 1.25
C ARG A 33 -4.57 -8.63 0.27
N ALA A 34 -4.15 -7.40 0.54
CA ALA A 34 -3.19 -6.73 -0.33
C ALA A 34 -1.81 -7.42 -0.22
N PRO A 35 -1.04 -7.51 -1.31
CA PRO A 35 0.28 -8.13 -1.26
C PRO A 35 1.25 -7.29 -0.42
N ILE A 36 2.18 -7.96 0.27
CA ILE A 36 3.29 -7.31 0.96
C ILE A 36 4.24 -6.74 -0.10
N ARG A 37 4.53 -5.44 -0.02
CA ARG A 37 5.39 -4.77 -1.01
C ARG A 37 6.80 -4.60 -0.46
N LEU A 38 7.79 -4.89 -1.29
CA LEU A 38 9.19 -4.55 -1.03
C LEU A 38 9.50 -3.19 -1.65
N LEU A 39 10.12 -2.31 -0.87
CA LEU A 39 10.54 -0.97 -1.26
C LEU A 39 12.03 -0.80 -0.96
N MET A 40 12.73 -0.02 -1.77
CA MET A 40 14.08 0.46 -1.47
C MET A 40 13.95 1.90 -0.98
N LEU A 41 14.35 2.18 0.27
CA LEU A 41 14.18 3.50 0.87
C LEU A 41 15.47 4.30 0.78
N ASP A 42 15.50 5.29 -0.11
CA ASP A 42 16.69 6.12 -0.34
C ASP A 42 17.07 7.00 0.86
N ALA A 43 16.09 7.35 1.70
CA ALA A 43 16.30 8.11 2.93
C ALA A 43 16.98 7.29 4.04
N TYR A 44 17.06 5.96 3.90
CA TYR A 44 17.67 5.07 4.87
C TYR A 44 18.76 4.27 4.18
N ARG A 45 19.99 4.75 4.27
CA ARG A 45 21.15 4.09 3.67
C ARG A 45 21.88 3.20 4.67
N ASP A 46 22.60 2.20 4.19
CA ASP A 46 23.55 1.42 5.00
C ASP A 46 24.89 2.15 5.17
N ALA A 47 25.91 1.44 5.70
CA ALA A 47 27.22 2.04 5.96
C ALA A 47 28.00 2.29 4.66
N GLU A 48 27.68 1.54 3.62
CA GLU A 48 28.22 1.60 2.27
C GLU A 48 27.52 2.68 1.43
N GLY A 49 26.41 3.25 1.92
CA GLY A 49 25.64 4.29 1.26
C GLY A 49 24.53 3.75 0.36
N GLU A 50 24.26 2.44 0.36
CA GLU A 50 23.21 1.82 -0.45
C GLU A 50 21.83 1.93 0.24
N PRO A 51 20.74 2.07 -0.53
CA PRO A 51 19.40 2.19 0.02
C PRO A 51 18.98 0.89 0.73
N ARG A 52 18.36 1.02 1.91
CA ARG A 52 17.90 -0.13 2.69
C ARG A 52 16.56 -0.67 2.19
N PRO A 53 16.41 -1.99 2.13
CA PRO A 53 15.14 -2.62 1.81
C PRO A 53 14.15 -2.48 2.97
N ALA A 54 12.88 -2.27 2.65
CA ALA A 54 11.80 -2.21 3.61
C ALA A 54 10.55 -2.92 3.10
N LEU A 55 9.81 -3.55 4.01
CA LEU A 55 8.52 -4.15 3.72
C LEU A 55 7.37 -3.23 4.12
N LEU A 56 6.49 -2.93 3.16
CA LEU A 56 5.21 -2.30 3.40
C LEU A 56 4.15 -3.39 3.57
N ILE A 57 3.80 -3.64 4.83
CA ILE A 57 2.83 -4.66 5.22
C ILE A 57 1.43 -4.01 5.30
N PRO A 58 0.41 -4.59 4.65
CA PRO A 58 -0.94 -4.06 4.74
C PRO A 58 -1.44 -3.96 6.18
N GLY A 59 -2.09 -2.85 6.52
CA GLY A 59 -2.56 -2.58 7.88
C GLY A 59 -1.51 -1.99 8.82
N ARG A 60 -0.22 -2.00 8.46
CA ARG A 60 0.83 -1.27 9.20
C ARG A 60 1.00 0.14 8.64
N ARG A 61 1.18 1.12 9.54
CA ARG A 61 1.36 2.53 9.16
C ARG A 61 2.76 2.85 8.64
N LEU A 62 3.77 2.18 9.18
CA LEU A 62 5.17 2.42 8.84
C LEU A 62 5.78 1.18 8.18
N PRO A 63 6.65 1.36 7.16
CA PRO A 63 7.39 0.26 6.57
C PRO A 63 8.40 -0.29 7.59
N THR A 64 8.64 -1.60 7.54
CA THR A 64 9.65 -2.27 8.38
C THR A 64 10.96 -2.36 7.60
N ILE A 65 12.01 -1.73 8.11
CA ILE A 65 13.34 -1.64 7.47
C ILE A 65 14.18 -2.85 7.85
N PHE A 66 14.90 -3.41 6.89
CA PHE A 66 15.76 -4.57 7.08
C PHE A 66 17.24 -4.22 6.86
N PRO A 67 18.17 -4.98 7.46
CA PRO A 67 19.61 -4.73 7.30
C PRO A 67 20.11 -5.08 5.90
N ASN A 68 19.48 -6.03 5.21
CA ASN A 68 19.85 -6.43 3.85
C ASN A 68 18.65 -7.04 3.11
N LEU A 69 18.80 -7.18 1.79
CA LEU A 69 17.72 -7.63 0.89
C LEU A 69 17.33 -9.08 1.14
N ALA A 70 18.30 -9.96 1.42
CA ALA A 70 18.04 -11.37 1.68
C ALA A 70 17.11 -11.57 2.89
N THR A 71 17.33 -10.80 3.96
CA THR A 71 16.47 -10.85 5.17
C THR A 71 15.07 -10.35 4.86
N ALA A 72 14.93 -9.26 4.11
CA ALA A 72 13.62 -8.73 3.70
C ALA A 72 12.85 -9.73 2.84
N LEU A 73 13.50 -10.40 1.89
CA LEU A 73 12.87 -11.39 1.02
C LEU A 73 12.44 -12.64 1.79
N ARG A 74 13.27 -13.13 2.72
CA ARG A 74 12.91 -14.26 3.57
C ARG A 74 11.67 -13.95 4.41
N VAL A 75 11.68 -12.81 5.12
CA VAL A 75 10.54 -12.40 5.96
C VAL A 75 9.28 -12.16 5.11
N LYS A 76 9.43 -11.61 3.90
CA LYS A 76 8.30 -11.46 2.97
C LYS A 76 7.68 -12.82 2.64
N ALA A 77 8.49 -13.82 2.28
CA ALA A 77 8.02 -15.15 1.96
C ALA A 77 7.32 -15.82 3.16
N ASP A 78 7.91 -15.72 4.36
CA ASP A 78 7.33 -16.26 5.60
C ASP A 78 5.96 -15.62 5.90
N MET A 79 5.83 -14.31 5.73
CA MET A 79 4.59 -13.59 5.96
C MET A 79 3.52 -13.89 4.91
N GLU A 80 3.90 -14.06 3.64
CA GLU A 80 2.96 -14.43 2.58
C GLU A 80 2.48 -15.87 2.71
N ALA A 81 3.31 -16.78 3.23
CA ALA A 81 2.90 -18.15 3.54
C ALA A 81 1.92 -18.24 4.73
N ALA A 82 1.92 -17.23 5.60
CA ALA A 82 1.05 -17.14 6.77
C ALA A 82 -0.30 -16.42 6.51
N GLN A 83 -0.53 -15.90 5.30
CA GLN A 83 -1.76 -15.21 4.87
C GLN A 83 -2.75 -16.16 4.19
#